data_AF-A0A524QMY2-F1
#
_entry.id   AF-A0A524QMY2-F1
#
_cell.length_a   1.000
_cell.length_b   1.000
_cell.length_c   1.000
_cell.angle_alpha   90.00
_cell.angle_beta   90.00
_cell.angle_gamma   90.00
#
_symmetry.space_group_name_H-M   'P 1'
#
loop_
_entity.id
_entity.type
_entity.pdbx_description
1 polymer ?
#
loop_
_entity_poly.entity_id
_entity_poly.type
_entity_poly.pdbx_seq_one_letter_code
_entity_poly.pdbx_strand_id
1 'polypeptide(L)'
;MTMPVHVRRGKRAGPCLFVCAAVHGDELNGIEIIRRLIKRRALAKIRGTVIAVPMVNVYGVIDRSRYLPDRRDLNRSFPGSGRGSLAARLADLFMTEIVVHCTHGIDLHTGALHRGNLPQLRGNLDDEETLRLARLFGVPVLIDADSRDGSLREAAAARGIPMLLYEA
;
A
#
# COMPACT_ATOMS: atom_id res chain seq x y z
N MET A 1 -2.36 -13.46 -15.57
CA MET A 1 -1.47 -12.98 -14.49
C MET A 1 -2.27 -12.93 -13.19
N THR A 2 -1.62 -13.19 -12.06
CA THR A 2 -2.26 -13.19 -10.73
C THR A 2 -1.55 -12.20 -9.82
N MET A 3 -2.30 -11.48 -8.97
CA MET A 3 -1.75 -10.63 -7.92
C MET A 3 -1.38 -11.50 -6.71
N PRO A 4 -0.09 -11.60 -6.32
CA PRO A 4 0.30 -12.44 -5.20
C PRO A 4 -0.17 -11.82 -3.88
N VAL A 5 -0.85 -12.61 -3.07
CA VAL A 5 -1.34 -12.20 -1.74
C VAL A 5 -0.87 -13.22 -0.70
N HIS A 6 -0.25 -12.73 0.37
CA HIS A 6 0.18 -13.53 1.51
C HIS A 6 -0.58 -13.13 2.75
N VAL A 7 -1.35 -14.05 3.34
CA VAL A 7 -2.09 -13.79 4.57
C VAL A 7 -1.38 -14.44 5.75
N ARG A 8 -1.09 -13.65 6.79
CA ARG A 8 -0.60 -14.17 8.06
C ARG A 8 -1.51 -13.77 9.20
N ARG A 9 -2.25 -14.75 9.70
CA ARG A 9 -3.18 -14.61 10.82
C ARG A 9 -2.55 -15.10 12.11
N GLY A 10 -2.58 -14.28 13.15
CA GLY A 10 -2.18 -14.63 14.51
C GLY A 10 -3.22 -15.52 15.20
N LYS A 11 -2.81 -16.19 16.28
CA LYS A 11 -3.71 -17.06 17.07
C LYS A 11 -4.79 -16.29 17.85
N ARG A 12 -4.59 -15.00 18.07
CA ARG A 12 -5.50 -14.13 18.83
C ARG A 12 -6.13 -13.11 17.90
N ALA A 13 -7.40 -12.80 18.12
CA ALA A 13 -8.09 -11.73 17.41
C ALA A 13 -7.40 -10.38 17.63
N GLY A 14 -7.53 -9.49 16.65
CA GLY A 14 -6.89 -8.18 16.63
C GLY A 14 -7.08 -7.50 15.26
N PRO A 15 -6.41 -6.36 15.03
CA PRO A 15 -6.56 -5.57 13.80
C PRO A 15 -6.09 -6.34 12.56
N CYS A 16 -6.62 -5.95 11.40
CA CYS A 16 -6.17 -6.43 10.11
C CYS A 16 -5.40 -5.31 9.40
N LEU A 17 -4.14 -5.57 9.05
CA LEU A 17 -3.24 -4.63 8.38
C LEU A 17 -2.95 -5.13 6.98
N PHE A 18 -3.20 -4.32 5.95
CA PHE A 18 -2.59 -4.57 4.65
C PHE A 18 -1.22 -3.89 4.54
N VAL A 19 -0.28 -4.55 3.87
CA VAL A 19 1.00 -3.96 3.46
C VAL A 19 1.16 -4.24 1.97
N CYS A 20 1.19 -3.19 1.16
CA CYS A 20 1.33 -3.31 -0.28
C CYS A 20 2.56 -2.59 -0.81
N ALA A 21 2.99 -2.99 -2.00
CA ALA A 21 4.04 -2.33 -2.75
C ALA A 21 3.78 -2.46 -4.25
N ALA A 22 4.61 -1.77 -5.03
CA ALA A 22 4.56 -1.74 -6.48
C ALA A 22 3.15 -1.40 -7.01
N VAL A 23 2.52 -0.38 -6.41
CA VAL A 23 1.38 0.31 -7.05
C VAL A 23 1.87 0.97 -8.35
N HIS A 24 3.09 1.50 -8.35
CA HIS A 24 3.89 1.76 -9.54
C HIS A 24 4.88 0.61 -9.75
N GLY A 25 4.98 0.07 -10.96
CA GLY A 25 5.73 -1.15 -11.22
C GLY A 25 7.25 -0.99 -11.29
N ASP A 26 7.75 0.24 -11.39
CA ASP A 26 9.17 0.59 -11.35
C ASP A 26 9.73 0.77 -9.93
N GLU A 27 8.92 0.59 -8.89
CA GLU A 27 9.28 0.79 -7.48
C GLU A 27 9.51 -0.54 -6.75
N LEU A 28 10.70 -1.13 -6.97
CA LEU A 28 10.97 -2.54 -6.58
C LEU A 28 11.34 -2.74 -5.10
N ASN A 29 11.76 -1.71 -4.37
CA ASN A 29 12.25 -1.89 -2.99
C ASN A 29 11.16 -2.42 -2.06
N GLY A 30 9.92 -1.95 -2.22
CA GLY A 30 8.78 -2.41 -1.43
C GLY A 30 8.50 -3.91 -1.60
N ILE A 31 8.75 -4.46 -2.80
CA ILE A 31 8.61 -5.90 -3.09
C ILE A 31 9.57 -6.70 -2.18
N GLU A 32 10.83 -6.28 -2.10
CA GLU A 32 11.84 -6.94 -1.28
C GLU A 32 11.56 -6.77 0.22
N ILE A 33 11.09 -5.59 0.64
CA ILE A 33 10.67 -5.34 2.04
C ILE A 33 9.56 -6.32 2.42
N ILE A 34 8.53 -6.46 1.59
CA ILE A 34 7.43 -7.40 1.86
C ILE A 34 7.92 -8.85 1.87
N ARG A 35 8.79 -9.24 0.94
CA ARG A 35 9.39 -10.59 0.90
C ARG A 35 10.16 -10.92 2.19
N ARG A 36 10.86 -9.94 2.78
CA ARG A 36 11.52 -10.10 4.09
C ARG A 36 10.51 -10.13 5.23
N LEU A 37 9.51 -9.25 5.21
CA LEU A 37 8.45 -9.14 6.22
C LEU A 37 7.73 -10.48 6.40
N ILE A 38 7.27 -11.12 5.33
CA ILE A 38 6.52 -12.38 5.40
C ILE A 38 7.33 -13.54 6.01
N LYS A 39 8.67 -13.45 5.98
CA LYS A 39 9.59 -14.45 6.57
C LYS A 39 9.93 -14.15 8.03
N ARG A 40 9.50 -13.01 8.60
CA ARG A 40 9.82 -12.64 9.99
C ARG A 40 9.06 -13.54 10.96
N ARG A 41 9.81 -14.20 11.85
CA ARG A 41 9.24 -15.03 12.93
C ARG A 41 8.30 -14.26 13.87
N ALA A 42 8.48 -12.94 13.98
CA ALA A 42 7.60 -12.08 14.77
C ALA A 42 6.12 -12.14 14.31
N LEU A 43 5.87 -12.34 13.01
CA LEU A 43 4.50 -12.48 12.48
C LEU A 43 3.77 -13.72 13.02
N ALA A 44 4.47 -14.72 13.55
CA ALA A 44 3.84 -15.87 14.18
C ALA A 44 3.22 -15.55 15.56
N LYS A 45 3.57 -14.41 16.16
CA LYS A 45 3.18 -14.02 17.52
C LYS A 45 2.24 -12.80 17.57
N ILE A 46 1.80 -12.31 16.41
CA ILE A 46 0.89 -11.15 16.33
C ILE A 46 -0.51 -11.48 16.88
N ARG A 47 -1.25 -10.43 17.25
CA ARG A 47 -2.70 -10.46 17.43
C ARG A 47 -3.33 -9.79 16.21
N GLY A 48 -4.28 -10.44 15.56
CA GLY A 48 -4.86 -9.97 14.30
C GLY A 48 -4.24 -10.59 13.05
N THR A 49 -4.26 -9.87 11.94
CA THR A 49 -3.90 -10.38 10.61
C THR A 49 -3.03 -9.38 9.85
N VAL A 50 -2.03 -9.86 9.13
CA VAL A 50 -1.29 -9.10 8.12
C VAL A 50 -1.60 -9.68 6.74
N ILE A 51 -2.08 -8.85 5.82
CA ILE A 51 -2.26 -9.16 4.40
C ILE A 51 -1.15 -8.45 3.63
N ALA A 52 -0.21 -9.21 3.09
CA ALA A 52 0.94 -8.70 2.37
C ALA A 52 0.74 -8.88 0.86
N VAL A 53 0.80 -7.79 0.10
CA VAL A 53 0.65 -7.77 -1.37
C VAL A 53 1.93 -7.19 -1.98
N PRO A 54 2.91 -8.03 -2.34
CA PRO A 54 4.22 -7.56 -2.81
C PRO A 54 4.15 -6.68 -4.05
N MET A 55 3.16 -6.90 -4.91
CA MET A 55 3.02 -6.17 -6.16
C MET A 55 1.54 -6.04 -6.52
N VAL A 56 1.03 -4.81 -6.45
CA VAL A 56 -0.36 -4.52 -6.86
C VAL A 56 -0.43 -4.44 -8.39
N ASN A 57 0.44 -3.63 -9.01
CA ASN A 57 0.54 -3.50 -10.45
C ASN A 57 1.53 -4.53 -11.04
N VAL A 58 1.12 -5.80 -11.09
CA VAL A 58 1.94 -6.90 -11.65
C VAL A 58 2.39 -6.60 -13.09
N TYR A 59 1.52 -5.98 -13.90
CA TYR A 59 1.84 -5.60 -15.27
C TYR A 59 2.99 -4.59 -15.32
N GLY A 60 2.90 -3.52 -14.53
CA GLY A 60 3.95 -2.52 -14.42
C GLY A 60 5.27 -3.13 -13.95
N VAL A 61 5.25 -4.09 -13.03
CA VAL A 61 6.49 -4.74 -12.54
C VAL A 61 7.20 -5.51 -13.67
N ILE A 62 6.44 -6.25 -14.49
CA ILE A 62 6.99 -6.98 -15.65
C ILE A 62 7.59 -6.00 -16.67
N ASP A 63 6.88 -4.91 -16.93
CA ASP A 63 7.27 -3.90 -17.91
C ASP A 63 8.25 -2.85 -17.35
N ARG A 64 8.62 -2.93 -16.07
CA ARG A 64 9.42 -1.94 -15.33
C ARG A 64 8.89 -0.51 -15.51
N SER A 65 7.57 -0.38 -15.41
CA SER A 65 6.83 0.82 -15.71
C SER A 65 5.97 1.26 -14.54
N ARG A 66 5.91 2.57 -14.32
CA ARG A 66 4.95 3.21 -13.42
C ARG A 66 3.50 2.86 -13.78
N TYR A 67 3.22 2.77 -15.07
CA TYR A 67 1.87 2.69 -15.61
C TYR A 67 1.41 1.25 -15.87
N LEU A 68 0.10 1.07 -15.99
CA LEU A 68 -0.48 -0.15 -16.57
C LEU A 68 -0.32 -0.16 -18.11
N PRO A 69 -0.56 -1.31 -18.78
CA PRO A 69 -0.51 -1.42 -20.24
C PRO A 69 -1.42 -0.44 -20.99
N ASP A 70 -2.52 0.01 -20.36
CA ASP A 70 -3.41 1.06 -20.88
C ASP A 70 -2.89 2.49 -20.62
N ARG A 71 -1.61 2.62 -20.20
CA ARG A 71 -0.88 3.86 -19.89
C ARG A 71 -1.47 4.68 -18.75
N ARG A 72 -2.37 4.11 -17.95
CA ARG A 72 -2.96 4.78 -16.79
C ARG A 72 -2.13 4.53 -15.53
N ASP A 73 -2.08 5.55 -14.69
CA ASP A 73 -1.47 5.46 -13.35
C ASP A 73 -2.49 4.80 -12.41
N LEU A 74 -2.11 3.66 -11.82
CA LEU A 74 -2.97 2.93 -10.88
C LEU A 74 -3.35 3.80 -9.70
N ASN A 75 -2.39 4.58 -9.19
CA ASN A 75 -2.59 5.44 -8.05
C ASN A 75 -3.37 6.72 -8.41
N ARG A 76 -3.91 6.85 -9.63
CA ARG A 76 -4.92 7.86 -10.02
C ARG A 76 -6.26 7.21 -10.39
N SER A 77 -6.41 5.92 -10.12
CA SER A 77 -7.55 5.11 -10.57
C SER A 77 -8.38 4.53 -9.42
N PHE A 78 -8.06 4.83 -8.16
CA PHE A 78 -8.84 4.40 -7.00
C PHE A 78 -10.07 5.30 -6.79
N PRO A 79 -11.20 4.80 -6.22
CA PRO A 79 -11.42 3.42 -5.77
C PRO A 79 -11.63 2.42 -6.92
N GLY A 80 -11.73 2.90 -8.16
CA GLY A 80 -11.86 2.05 -9.34
C GLY A 80 -13.30 1.76 -9.77
N SER A 81 -13.42 0.88 -10.76
CA SER A 81 -14.70 0.35 -11.23
C SER A 81 -14.51 -1.00 -11.91
N GLY A 82 -15.32 -1.99 -11.54
CA GLY A 82 -15.31 -3.33 -12.17
C GLY A 82 -15.66 -3.34 -13.67
N ARG A 83 -16.23 -2.25 -14.20
CA ARG A 83 -16.54 -2.06 -15.64
C ARG A 83 -15.63 -1.04 -16.34
N GLY A 84 -14.64 -0.49 -15.63
CA GLY A 84 -13.75 0.54 -16.15
C GLY A 84 -12.57 -0.02 -16.95
N SER A 85 -11.55 0.82 -17.10
CA SER A 85 -10.27 0.43 -17.71
C SER A 85 -9.55 -0.66 -16.90
N LEU A 86 -8.42 -1.17 -17.41
CA LEU A 86 -7.63 -2.16 -16.67
C LEU A 86 -7.18 -1.61 -15.31
N ALA A 87 -6.71 -0.36 -15.28
CA ALA A 87 -6.36 0.34 -14.04
C ALA A 87 -7.54 0.45 -13.06
N ALA A 88 -8.71 0.85 -13.55
CA ALA A 88 -9.91 0.98 -12.72
C ALA A 88 -10.40 -0.36 -12.16
N ARG A 89 -10.33 -1.43 -12.96
CA ARG A 89 -10.71 -2.79 -12.53
C ARG A 89 -9.74 -3.35 -11.50
N LEU A 90 -8.44 -3.08 -11.66
CA LEU A 90 -7.43 -3.49 -10.68
C LEU A 90 -7.58 -2.72 -9.37
N ALA A 91 -7.82 -1.41 -9.43
CA ALA A 91 -8.11 -0.60 -8.25
C ALA A 91 -9.36 -1.09 -7.52
N ASP A 92 -10.45 -1.34 -8.25
CA ASP A 92 -11.70 -1.90 -7.70
C ASP A 92 -11.46 -3.23 -7.00
N LEU A 93 -10.80 -4.17 -7.69
CA LEU A 93 -10.43 -5.47 -7.13
C LEU A 93 -9.61 -5.34 -5.84
N PHE A 94 -8.60 -4.46 -5.82
CA PHE A 94 -7.80 -4.25 -4.62
C PHE A 94 -8.64 -3.66 -3.47
N MET A 95 -9.55 -2.74 -3.78
CA MET A 95 -10.46 -2.16 -2.78
C MET A 95 -11.46 -3.18 -2.24
N THR A 96 -12.03 -4.05 -3.09
CA THR A 96 -13.07 -5.00 -2.69
C THR A 96 -12.53 -6.28 -2.07
N GLU A 97 -11.33 -6.72 -2.46
CA GLU A 97 -10.78 -8.01 -2.00
C GLU A 97 -9.72 -7.85 -0.90
N ILE A 98 -9.11 -6.67 -0.75
CA ILE A 98 -8.03 -6.44 0.22
C ILE A 98 -8.43 -5.37 1.22
N VAL A 99 -8.66 -4.15 0.75
CA VAL A 99 -8.81 -2.98 1.64
C VAL A 99 -10.04 -3.11 2.54
N VAL A 100 -11.18 -3.60 2.02
CA VAL A 100 -12.42 -3.74 2.81
C VAL A 100 -12.30 -4.66 4.04
N HIS A 101 -11.32 -5.57 4.06
CA HIS A 101 -11.09 -6.48 5.18
C HIS A 101 -10.10 -5.94 6.20
N CYS A 102 -9.59 -4.73 5.99
CA CYS A 102 -8.51 -4.15 6.77
C CYS A 102 -8.98 -3.00 7.64
N THR A 103 -8.30 -2.84 8.76
CA THR A 103 -8.43 -1.72 9.68
C THR A 103 -7.39 -0.64 9.43
N HIS A 104 -6.24 -1.02 8.86
CA HIS A 104 -5.10 -0.14 8.63
C HIS A 104 -4.35 -0.55 7.36
N GLY A 105 -3.62 0.40 6.77
CA GLY A 105 -2.80 0.17 5.58
C GLY A 105 -1.38 0.71 5.68
N ILE A 106 -0.44 0.06 4.99
CA ILE A 106 0.87 0.60 4.66
C ILE A 106 1.10 0.42 3.16
N ASP A 107 1.37 1.50 2.46
CA ASP A 107 1.73 1.49 1.05
C ASP A 107 3.20 1.91 0.88
N LEU A 108 4.01 1.01 0.33
CA LEU A 108 5.45 1.20 0.17
C LEU A 108 5.76 1.70 -1.24
N HIS A 109 6.13 2.97 -1.34
CA HIS A 109 6.61 3.62 -2.55
C HIS A 109 8.13 3.83 -2.47
N THR A 110 8.73 4.12 -3.63
CA THR A 110 10.10 4.63 -3.70
C THR A 110 10.15 5.93 -4.49
N GLY A 111 11.22 6.71 -4.28
CA GLY A 111 11.48 7.85 -5.16
C GLY A 111 11.49 7.42 -6.63
N ALA A 112 10.98 8.28 -7.52
CA ALA A 112 11.09 8.07 -8.96
C ALA A 112 12.57 7.90 -9.37
N LEU A 113 12.80 7.26 -10.53
CA LEU A 113 14.15 7.04 -11.07
C LEU A 113 14.98 8.33 -10.98
N HIS A 114 16.19 8.23 -10.41
CA HIS A 114 17.12 9.35 -10.14
C HIS A 114 16.72 10.35 -9.05
N ARG A 115 15.73 10.04 -8.20
CA ARG A 115 15.48 10.77 -6.95
C ARG A 115 15.90 9.94 -5.74
N GLY A 116 16.72 10.54 -4.86
CA GLY A 116 16.99 9.99 -3.53
C GLY A 116 16.07 10.65 -2.52
N ASN A 117 15.26 9.85 -1.83
CA ASN A 117 14.47 10.32 -0.69
C ASN A 117 15.16 9.87 0.62
N LEU A 118 15.12 10.71 1.65
CA LEU A 118 15.27 10.17 3.00
C LEU A 118 14.05 9.29 3.30
N PRO A 119 14.20 8.20 4.09
CA PRO A 119 13.06 7.42 4.54
C PRO A 119 12.02 8.32 5.20
N GLN A 120 10.82 8.35 4.63
CA GLN A 120 9.78 9.30 5.04
C GLN A 120 8.40 8.68 5.01
N LEU A 121 7.52 9.20 5.85
CA LEU A 121 6.09 8.92 5.82
C LEU A 121 5.32 10.15 5.38
N ARG A 122 4.30 9.91 4.56
CA ARG A 122 3.33 10.92 4.11
C ARG A 122 1.94 10.51 4.57
N GLY A 123 1.22 11.43 5.19
CA GLY A 123 -0.12 11.20 5.72
C GLY A 123 -0.79 12.51 6.09
N ASN A 124 -2.08 12.45 6.43
CA ASN A 124 -2.75 13.57 7.08
C ASN A 124 -2.33 13.55 8.55
N LEU A 125 -1.49 14.48 8.99
CA LEU A 125 -0.99 14.51 10.36
C LEU A 125 -1.95 15.16 11.36
N ASP A 126 -3.05 15.76 10.88
CA ASP A 126 -4.15 16.20 11.73
C ASP A 126 -5.01 15.03 12.24
N ASP A 127 -4.97 13.88 11.54
CA ASP A 127 -5.61 12.65 12.03
C ASP A 127 -4.75 12.02 13.15
N GLU A 128 -5.29 11.99 14.37
CA GLU A 128 -4.57 11.54 15.56
C GLU A 128 -4.05 10.10 15.42
N GLU A 129 -4.82 9.21 14.80
CA GLU A 129 -4.43 7.81 14.61
C GLU A 129 -3.31 7.69 13.58
N THR A 130 -3.40 8.40 12.45
CA THR A 130 -2.33 8.47 11.44
C THR A 130 -1.05 9.03 12.03
N LEU A 131 -1.12 10.13 12.79
CA LEU A 131 0.04 10.72 13.46
C LEU A 131 0.66 9.74 14.48
N ARG A 132 -0.17 9.08 15.29
CA ARG A 132 0.28 8.08 16.27
C ARG A 132 1.01 6.92 15.58
N LEU A 133 0.44 6.37 14.51
CA LEU A 133 1.03 5.29 13.74
C LEU A 133 2.33 5.73 13.05
N ALA A 134 2.35 6.94 12.49
CA ALA A 134 3.53 7.47 11.82
C ALA A 134 4.72 7.66 12.78
N ARG A 135 4.46 8.16 14.00
CA ARG A 135 5.48 8.24 15.07
C ARG A 135 5.98 6.87 15.51
N LEU A 136 5.10 5.88 15.61
CA LEU A 136 5.48 4.50 15.96
C LEU A 136 6.28 3.80 14.86
N PHE A 137 6.04 4.14 13.60
CA PHE A 137 6.79 3.58 12.47
C PHE A 137 8.28 3.97 12.53
N GLY A 138 8.60 5.17 13.03
CA GLY A 138 9.96 5.56 13.38
C GLY A 138 10.86 5.97 12.21
N VAL A 139 10.29 6.64 11.19
CA VAL A 139 11.08 7.28 10.12
C VAL A 139 11.70 8.61 10.57
N PRO A 140 12.83 9.04 9.97
CA PRO A 140 13.45 10.33 10.28
C PRO A 140 12.63 11.54 9.81
N VAL A 141 11.76 11.37 8.81
CA VAL A 141 10.97 12.48 8.24
C VAL A 141 9.50 12.12 8.21
N LEU A 142 8.67 12.97 8.83
CA LEU A 142 7.22 12.95 8.72
C LEU A 142 6.80 14.15 7.89
N ILE A 143 6.02 13.92 6.84
CA ILE A 143 5.49 14.98 5.97
C ILE A 143 3.97 14.97 6.11
N ASP A 144 3.45 16.12 6.52
CA ASP A 144 2.02 16.39 6.40
C ASP A 144 1.67 16.63 4.93
N ALA A 145 0.70 15.86 4.43
CA ALA A 145 0.36 15.85 3.02
C ALA A 145 -1.12 15.56 2.80
N ASP A 146 -1.76 16.40 1.99
CA ASP A 146 -3.11 16.17 1.49
C ASP A 146 -3.18 14.91 0.62
N SER A 147 -4.30 14.19 0.73
CA SER A 147 -4.60 13.08 -0.17
C SER A 147 -4.72 13.59 -1.60
N ARG A 148 -4.32 12.76 -2.56
CA ARG A 148 -4.42 13.09 -3.99
C ARG A 148 -5.59 12.39 -4.63
N ASP A 149 -6.39 13.10 -5.42
CA ASP A 149 -7.57 12.58 -6.11
C ASP A 149 -7.30 11.33 -6.96
N GLY A 150 -8.01 10.24 -6.67
CA GLY A 150 -7.86 8.93 -7.29
C GLY A 150 -6.77 8.05 -6.67
N SER A 151 -6.22 8.42 -5.50
CA SER A 151 -5.17 7.65 -4.82
C SER A 151 -5.71 6.54 -3.93
N LEU A 152 -4.87 5.53 -3.70
CA LEU A 152 -5.18 4.49 -2.71
C LEU A 152 -5.41 5.11 -1.32
N ARG A 153 -4.64 6.13 -0.95
CA ARG A 153 -4.76 6.82 0.35
C ARG A 153 -6.10 7.52 0.50
N GLU A 154 -6.54 8.24 -0.51
CA GLU A 154 -7.86 8.86 -0.50
C GLU A 154 -8.97 7.81 -0.42
N ALA A 155 -8.92 6.77 -1.25
CA ALA A 155 -9.95 5.74 -1.29
C ALA A 155 -10.04 4.93 0.02
N ALA A 156 -8.91 4.67 0.69
CA ALA A 156 -8.89 4.05 2.01
C ALA A 156 -9.44 4.99 3.10
N ALA A 157 -9.03 6.27 3.08
CA ALA A 157 -9.53 7.28 4.01
C ALA A 157 -11.05 7.48 3.90
N ALA A 158 -11.61 7.47 2.67
CA ALA A 158 -13.05 7.54 2.43
C ALA A 158 -13.84 6.36 3.04
N ARG A 159 -13.15 5.26 3.40
CA ARG A 159 -13.72 4.10 4.12
C ARG A 159 -13.35 4.08 5.61
N GLY A 160 -12.76 5.14 6.13
CA GLY A 160 -12.31 5.21 7.53
C GLY A 160 -11.12 4.29 7.84
N ILE A 161 -10.33 3.92 6.83
CA ILE A 161 -9.15 3.07 6.99
C ILE A 161 -7.90 3.96 6.94
N PRO A 162 -7.30 4.30 8.09
CA PRO A 162 -6.06 5.07 8.12
C PRO A 162 -4.92 4.27 7.49
N MET A 163 -4.07 4.96 6.73
CA MET A 163 -2.91 4.33 6.11
C MET A 163 -1.69 5.23 6.04
N LEU A 164 -0.53 4.58 6.13
CA LEU A 164 0.78 5.21 6.02
C LEU A 164 1.32 5.00 4.60
N LEU A 165 1.71 6.09 3.93
CA LEU A 165 2.47 6.02 2.69
C LEU A 165 3.95 6.21 3.02
N TYR A 166 4.76 5.19 2.78
CA TYR A 166 6.20 5.22 2.98
C TYR A 166 6.92 5.50 1.66
N GLU A 167 7.93 6.35 1.70
CA GLU A 167 8.86 6.59 0.58
C GLU A 167 10.31 6.50 1.05
N ALA A 168 11.16 5.85 0.26
CA ALA A 168 12.62 5.84 0.40
C ALA A 168 13.33 5.61 -0.94
#